data_AF-M5C1N3-F1
#
_entry.id   AF-M5C1N3-F1
#
_cell.length_a   1.000
_cell.length_b   1.000
_cell.length_c   1.000
_cell.angle_alpha   90.00
_cell.angle_beta   90.00
_cell.angle_gamma   90.00
#
_symmetry.space_group_name_H-M   'P 1'
#
loop_
_entity.id
_entity.type
_entity.pdbx_description
1 polymer ?
#
loop_
_entity_poly.entity_id
_entity_poly.type
_entity_poly.pdbx_seq_one_letter_code
_entity_poly.pdbx_strand_id
1 'polypeptide(L)' 'MLTSTKESTFTDPCIPKAGGYNSGVITVADGTPVDVKGLPTTEYIVKDTNPAWFFDQAGGLCTKGAVFSINPELTHGYPI' A
#
# COMPACT_ATOMS: atom_id res chain seq x y z
N MET A 1 16.57 -0.90 -5.31
CA MET A 1 15.65 -0.75 -4.17
C MET A 1 14.50 -1.72 -4.35
N LEU A 2 14.14 -2.46 -3.29
CA LEU A 2 12.97 -3.33 -3.28
C LEU A 2 11.80 -2.56 -2.69
N THR A 3 10.61 -2.71 -3.28
CA THR A 3 9.37 -2.09 -2.79
C THR A 3 8.21 -3.04 -2.96
N SER A 4 7.17 -2.84 -2.16
CA SER A 4 5.95 -3.62 -2.19
C SER A 4 4.80 -2.89 -1.50
N THR A 5 3.60 -3.37 -1.72
CA THR A 5 2.39 -2.95 -1.01
C THR A 5 1.64 -4.20 -0.58
N LYS A 6 1.60 -4.42 0.73
CA LYS A 6 0.92 -5.56 1.36
C LYS A 6 -0.11 -5.04 2.35
N GLU A 7 -1.31 -5.63 2.32
CA GLU A 7 -2.35 -5.26 3.28
C GLU A 7 -2.01 -5.77 4.68
N SER A 8 -2.24 -4.92 5.68
CA SER A 8 -2.05 -5.17 7.10
C SER A 8 -3.32 -4.80 7.88
N THR A 9 -3.20 -4.71 9.21
CA THR A 9 -4.26 -4.23 10.09
C THR A 9 -3.78 -2.99 10.83
N PHE A 10 -4.73 -2.27 11.45
CA PHE A 10 -4.39 -1.13 12.30
C PHE A 10 -3.51 -1.54 13.49
N THR A 11 -3.78 -2.69 14.10
CA THR A 11 -3.06 -3.18 15.28
C THR A 11 -1.68 -3.72 14.94
N ASP A 12 -1.51 -4.25 13.73
CA ASP A 12 -0.30 -4.95 13.31
C ASP A 12 0.20 -4.38 11.97
N PRO A 13 0.70 -3.13 11.93
CA PRO A 13 0.94 -2.39 10.69
C PRO A 13 2.03 -3.00 9.81
N CYS A 14 2.94 -3.80 10.38
CA CYS A 14 4.02 -4.49 9.66
C CYS A 14 3.80 -6.01 9.52
N ILE A 15 2.60 -6.50 9.83
CA ILE A 15 2.25 -7.92 9.71
C ILE A 15 1.25 -8.10 8.56
N PRO A 16 1.49 -9.06 7.64
CA PRO A 16 0.52 -9.36 6.59
C PRO A 16 -0.84 -9.75 7.15
N LYS A 17 -1.90 -9.07 6.69
CA LYS A 17 -3.28 -9.52 6.90
C LYS A 17 -3.51 -10.81 6.11
N ALA A 18 -4.02 -11.84 6.77
CA ALA A 18 -4.37 -13.10 6.12
C ALA A 18 -5.42 -12.87 5.03
N GLY A 19 -5.17 -13.40 3.83
CA GLY A 19 -6.03 -13.17 2.66
C GLY A 19 -6.06 -11.73 2.13
N GLY A 20 -5.24 -10.84 2.70
CA GLY A 20 -5.14 -9.45 2.29
C GLY A 20 -4.38 -9.26 0.98
N TYR A 21 -4.59 -8.09 0.37
CA TYR A 21 -3.95 -7.68 -0.88
C TYR A 21 -2.42 -7.81 -0.84
N ASN A 22 -1.82 -8.14 -1.98
CA ASN A 22 -0.38 -8.29 -2.17
C ASN A 22 0.02 -7.86 -3.58
N SER A 23 0.82 -6.81 -3.69
CA SER A 23 1.42 -6.43 -4.98
C SER A 23 2.54 -7.37 -5.42
N GLY A 24 3.09 -8.19 -4.50
CA GLY A 24 4.39 -8.82 -4.65
C GLY A 24 5.55 -7.84 -4.39
N VAL A 25 6.78 -8.36 -4.36
CA VAL A 25 7.99 -7.54 -4.23
C VAL A 25 8.51 -7.18 -5.62
N ILE A 26 8.72 -5.88 -5.84
CA ILE A 26 9.16 -5.32 -7.12
C ILE A 26 10.55 -4.71 -6.93
N THR A 27 11.43 -4.92 -7.91
CA THR A 27 12.78 -4.36 -7.91
C THR A 27 12.84 -3.12 -8.80
N VAL A 28 13.34 -2.02 -8.26
CA VAL A 28 13.67 -0.79 -8.99
C VAL A 28 15.19 -0.59 -8.92
N ALA A 29 15.83 -0.10 -9.97
CA ALA A 29 17.27 0.16 -9.95
C ALA A 29 17.64 1.18 -8.88
N ASP A 30 18.76 0.99 -8.19
CA ASP A 30 19.25 1.95 -7.19
C ASP A 30 19.58 3.31 -7.82
N GLY A 31 19.30 4.39 -7.08
CA GLY A 31 19.51 5.76 -7.56
C GLY A 31 18.45 6.27 -8.55
N THR A 32 17.42 5.48 -8.85
CA THR A 32 16.28 5.94 -9.65
C THR A 32 15.55 7.08 -8.91
N PRO A 33 15.34 8.26 -9.53
CA PRO A 33 14.57 9.35 -8.92
C PRO A 33 13.13 8.94 -8.61
N VAL A 34 12.59 9.43 -7.49
CA VAL A 34 11.28 9.03 -6.96
C VAL A 34 10.08 9.48 -7.81
N ASP A 35 10.30 10.36 -8.77
CA ASP A 35 9.31 11.04 -9.61
C ASP A 35 9.52 10.77 -11.12
N VAL A 36 10.39 9.81 -11.47
CA VAL A 36 10.60 9.44 -12.87
C VAL A 36 9.37 8.73 -13.45
N LYS A 37 9.11 8.97 -14.75
CA LYS A 37 8.04 8.29 -15.47
C LYS A 37 8.37 6.80 -15.64
N GLY A 38 7.35 5.95 -15.53
CA GLY A 38 7.49 4.50 -15.76
C GLY A 38 7.90 3.68 -14.54
N LEU A 39 7.86 4.26 -13.34
CA LEU A 39 7.95 3.49 -12.10
C LEU A 39 6.81 2.46 -12.01
N PRO A 40 7.05 1.30 -11.40
CA PRO A 40 6.01 0.29 -11.23
C PRO A 40 4.80 0.84 -10.48
N THR A 41 3.62 0.54 -11.00
CA THR A 41 2.35 0.84 -10.35
C THR A 41 1.60 -0.45 -10.03
N THR A 42 0.71 -0.37 -9.06
CA THR A 42 -0.18 -1.46 -8.72
C THR A 42 -1.52 -0.90 -8.31
N GLU A 43 -2.59 -1.66 -8.52
CA GLU A 43 -3.96 -1.22 -8.30
C GLU A 43 -4.59 -2.02 -7.16
N TYR A 44 -5.35 -1.31 -6.33
CA TYR A 44 -6.17 -1.88 -5.28
C TYR A 44 -7.61 -1.38 -5.44
N ILE A 45 -8.55 -2.31 -5.52
CA ILE A 45 -9.98 -2.00 -5.56
C ILE A 45 -10.46 -1.83 -4.11
N VAL A 46 -10.94 -0.64 -3.78
CA VAL A 46 -11.61 -0.37 -2.50
C VAL A 46 -12.94 -1.12 -2.48
N LYS A 47 -13.08 -2.05 -1.52
CA LYS A 47 -14.20 -3.01 -1.47
C LYS A 47 -15.37 -2.54 -0.62
N ASP A 48 -15.10 -1.71 0.37
CA ASP A 48 -16.07 -1.23 1.34
C ASP A 48 -15.59 0.11 1.94
N THR A 49 -16.31 0.59 2.96
CA THR A 49 -16.05 1.87 3.62
C THR A 49 -15.17 1.74 4.85
N ASN A 50 -14.63 0.56 5.11
CA ASN A 50 -13.69 0.37 6.21
C ASN A 50 -12.30 0.87 5.80
N PRO A 51 -11.54 1.47 6.74
CA PRO A 51 -10.16 1.82 6.47
C PRO A 51 -9.33 0.59 6.08
N ALA A 52 -8.54 0.71 5.01
CA ALA A 52 -7.58 -0.30 4.59
C ALA A 52 -6.16 0.16 4.97
N TRP A 53 -5.35 -0.77 5.45
CA TRP A 53 -4.00 -0.52 5.96
C TRP A 53 -2.98 -1.26 5.13
N PHE A 54 -1.87 -0.62 4.82
CA PHE A 54 -0.85 -1.17 3.96
C PHE A 54 0.55 -0.84 4.46
N PHE A 55 1.51 -1.68 4.08
CA PHE A 55 2.92 -1.48 4.37
C PHE A 55 3.81 -2.03 3.27
N ASP A 56 5.06 -1.58 3.29
CA ASP A 56 6.15 -2.21 2.54
C ASP A 56 6.67 -3.44 3.28
N GLN A 57 6.37 -4.63 2.74
CA GLN A 57 6.92 -5.91 3.23
C GLN A 57 8.37 -6.12 2.77
N ALA A 58 8.88 -5.32 1.83
CA ALA A 58 10.25 -5.38 1.36
C ALA A 58 11.17 -4.48 2.21
N GLY A 59 12.47 -4.77 2.18
CA GLY A 59 13.52 -3.81 2.57
C GLY A 59 13.53 -3.33 4.04
N GLY A 60 12.66 -3.83 4.91
CA GLY A 60 12.60 -3.43 6.32
C GLY A 60 12.19 -1.97 6.54
N LEU A 61 11.52 -1.34 5.57
CA LEU A 61 11.13 0.07 5.64
C LEU A 61 9.83 0.30 6.42
N CYS A 62 9.03 -0.74 6.66
CA CYS A 62 7.79 -0.60 7.43
C CYS A 62 8.00 0.07 8.79
N THR A 63 8.97 -0.38 9.57
CA THR A 63 9.31 0.21 10.88
C THR A 63 9.92 1.60 10.80
N LYS A 64 10.25 2.06 9.59
CA LYS A 64 10.71 3.42 9.28
C LYS A 64 9.60 4.31 8.71
N GLY A 65 8.36 3.84 8.72
CA GLY A 65 7.19 4.61 8.28
C GLY A 65 6.75 4.35 6.84
N ALA A 66 7.26 3.31 6.17
CA ALA A 66 6.68 2.85 4.90
C ALA A 66 5.35 2.10 5.14
N VAL A 67 4.40 2.82 5.71
CA VAL A 67 3.03 2.41 6.03
C VAL A 67 2.09 3.49 5.52
N PHE A 68 0.91 3.10 5.05
CA PHE A 68 -0.13 4.04 4.70
C PHE A 68 -1.52 3.44 4.93
N SER A 69 -2.53 4.31 4.93
CA SER A 69 -3.93 3.91 5.05
C SER A 69 -4.77 4.59 3.99
N ILE A 70 -5.78 3.88 3.51
CA ILE A 70 -6.88 4.44 2.72
C ILE A 70 -8.09 4.50 3.65
N ASN A 71 -8.70 5.68 3.78
CA ASN A 71 -9.91 5.88 4.57
C ASN A 71 -11.06 6.31 3.64
N PRO A 72 -11.82 5.34 3.08
CA PRO A 72 -12.90 5.65 2.15
C PRO A 72 -14.08 6.31 2.87
N GLU A 73 -14.73 7.26 2.20
CA GLU A 73 -16.02 7.80 2.63
C GLU A 73 -17.16 7.23 1.78
N LEU A 74 -18.38 7.18 2.34
CA LEU A 74 -19.59 6.73 1.66
C LEU A 74 -20.07 7.66 0.52
N THR A 75 -19.27 8.66 0.14
CA THR A 75 -19.68 9.93 -0.46
C THR A 75 -20.65 10.71 0.44
N HIS A 76 -20.25 11.91 0.83
CA HIS A 76 -21.21 12.92 1.28
C HIS A 76 -21.93 13.48 0.04
N GLY A 77 -22.96 12.78 -0.42
CA GLY A 77 -24.07 13.37 -1.18
C GLY A 77 -23.82 13.90 -2.60
N TYR A 78 -23.12 13.16 -3.48
CA TYR A 78 -23.26 13.41 -4.93
C TYR A 78 -24.03 12.27 -5.60
N PRO A 79 -25.27 12.50 -6.06
CA PRO A 79 -26.00 11.48 -6.81
C PRO A 79 -25.31 11.28 -8.17
N ILE A 80 -25.11 10.01 -8.51
CA ILE A 80 -24.87 9.55 -9.89
C ILE A 80 -26.07 9.87 -10.78
#